data_AF-A0A559H162-F1
#
_entry.id   AF-A0A559H162-F1
#
_cell.length_a   1.000
_cell.length_b   1.000
_cell.length_c   1.000
_cell.angle_alpha   90.00
_cell.angle_beta   90.00
_cell.angle_gamma   90.00
#
_symmetry.space_group_name_H-M   'P 1'
#
loop_
_entity.id
_entity.type
_entity.pdbx_description
1 polymer ?
#
loop_
_entity_poly.entity_id
_entity_poly.type
_entity_poly.pdbx_seq_one_letter_code
_entity_poly.pdbx_strand_id
1 'polypeptide(L)' 'MELNFQDKSFIKVFFNSDGYVLNFSNSTFANFTFNSVGVNIQEKYGGSKGKALQAFVDNEPDELVLKLALDLLR' A
#
# COMPACT_ATOMS: atom_id res chain seq x y z
N MET A 1 4.64 -12.71 -11.15
CA MET A 1 4.92 -13.39 -9.87
C MET A 1 3.63 -13.36 -9.09
N GLU A 2 3.15 -14.50 -8.61
CA GLU A 2 1.96 -14.56 -7.76
C GLU A 2 2.38 -14.40 -6.30
N LEU A 3 1.66 -13.58 -5.54
CA LEU A 3 1.87 -13.37 -4.11
C LEU A 3 1.02 -14.36 -3.34
N ASN A 4 1.67 -15.17 -2.50
CA ASN A 4 0.95 -16.06 -1.62
C ASN A 4 0.41 -15.30 -0.39
N PHE A 5 -0.36 -16.00 0.46
CA PHE A 5 -0.94 -15.41 1.67
C PHE A 5 0.10 -14.81 2.63
N GLN A 6 1.25 -15.46 2.80
CA GLN A 6 2.32 -14.98 3.68
C GLN A 6 2.97 -13.71 3.11
N ASP A 7 3.18 -13.63 1.81
CA ASP A 7 3.71 -12.43 1.15
C ASP A 7 2.78 -11.22 1.38
N LYS A 8 1.48 -11.42 1.15
CA LYS A 8 0.47 -10.37 1.37
C LYS A 8 0.39 -9.97 2.84
N SER A 9 0.41 -10.94 3.76
CA SER A 9 0.41 -10.67 5.20
C SER A 9 1.64 -9.87 5.63
N PHE A 10 2.81 -10.24 5.11
CA PHE A 10 4.06 -9.54 5.39
C PHE A 10 4.02 -8.09 4.91
N ILE A 11 3.63 -7.82 3.65
CA ILE A 11 3.51 -6.46 3.11
C ILE A 11 2.58 -5.61 3.97
N LYS A 12 1.43 -6.17 4.38
CA LYS A 12 0.42 -5.47 5.20
C LYS A 12 0.92 -5.07 6.58
N VAL A 13 1.77 -5.87 7.21
CA VAL A 13 2.28 -5.61 8.56
C VAL A 13 3.57 -4.79 8.51
N PHE A 14 4.46 -5.05 7.55
CA PHE A 14 5.76 -4.40 7.45
C PHE A 14 5.65 -2.88 7.28
N PHE A 15 4.72 -2.41 6.44
CA PHE A 15 4.55 -0.99 6.16
C PHE A 15 3.52 -0.29 7.06
N ASN A 16 2.71 -1.02 7.83
CA ASN A 16 1.64 -0.44 8.63
C ASN A 16 2.01 -0.42 10.12
N SER A 17 2.09 0.77 10.69
CA SER A 17 2.25 0.98 12.14
C SER A 17 1.04 1.74 12.67
N ASP A 18 0.08 1.04 13.25
CA ASP A 18 -1.16 1.61 13.83
C ASP A 18 -1.91 2.56 12.89
N GLY A 19 -2.01 2.20 11.61
CA GLY A 19 -2.68 3.00 10.57
C GLY A 19 -1.78 4.03 9.89
N TYR A 20 -0.54 4.21 10.34
CA TYR A 20 0.47 5.01 9.65
C TYR A 20 1.24 4.14 8.66
N VAL A 21 1.77 4.78 7.61
CA VAL A 21 2.66 4.15 6.62
C VAL A 21 3.93 4.96 6.54
N LEU A 22 5.03 4.38 7.04
CA LEU A 22 6.34 5.03 7.17
C LEU A 22 6.21 6.45 7.74
N ASN A 23 6.92 7.42 7.18
CA ASN A 23 6.86 8.83 7.56
C ASN A 23 5.97 9.67 6.65
N PHE A 24 5.05 9.05 5.91
CA PHE A 24 4.18 9.79 4.98
C PHE A 24 3.10 10.61 5.73
N SER A 25 2.96 11.86 5.32
CA SER A 25 1.69 12.60 5.50
C SER A 25 0.61 12.01 4.58
N ASN A 26 -0.67 12.35 4.80
CA ASN A 26 -1.74 11.90 3.91
C ASN A 26 -1.54 12.41 2.47
N SER A 27 -1.11 13.67 2.29
CA SER A 27 -0.86 14.25 0.96
C SER A 27 0.33 13.61 0.24
N THR A 28 1.42 13.35 0.96
CA THR A 28 2.60 12.70 0.37
C THR A 28 2.33 11.24 0.05
N PHE A 29 1.54 10.53 0.86
CA PHE A 29 1.10 9.17 0.56
C PHE A 29 0.19 9.10 -0.67
N ALA A 30 -0.77 10.01 -0.78
CA ALA A 30 -1.64 10.12 -1.95
C ALA A 30 -0.82 10.33 -3.24
N ASN A 31 0.09 11.31 -3.23
CA ASN A 31 0.97 11.58 -4.37
C ASN A 31 1.88 10.39 -4.70
N PHE A 32 2.47 9.77 -3.67
CA PHE A 32 3.34 8.62 -3.85
C PHE A 32 2.62 7.44 -4.52
N THR A 33 1.45 7.09 -3.99
CA THR A 33 0.66 5.96 -4.50
C THR A 33 0.10 6.24 -5.89
N PHE A 34 -0.31 7.49 -6.17
CA PHE A 34 -0.69 7.89 -7.52
C PHE A 34 0.48 7.79 -8.51
N ASN A 35 1.66 8.27 -8.14
CA ASN A 35 2.84 8.21 -9.00
C ASN A 35 3.35 6.78 -9.20
N SER A 36 3.20 5.91 -8.21
CA SER A 36 3.60 4.51 -8.31
C SER A 36 2.57 3.69 -9.10
N VAL A 37 1.33 3.60 -8.64
CA VAL A 37 0.34 2.65 -9.18
C VAL A 37 -0.86 3.33 -9.84
N GLY A 38 -0.79 4.64 -10.10
CA GLY A 38 -1.83 5.40 -10.80
C GLY A 38 -3.08 5.68 -9.95
N VAL A 39 -3.06 5.35 -8.65
CA VAL A 39 -4.22 5.43 -7.77
C VAL A 39 -3.84 6.06 -6.43
N ASN A 40 -4.60 7.06 -6.00
CA ASN A 40 -4.60 7.50 -4.62
C ASN A 40 -5.31 6.47 -3.75
N ILE A 41 -4.57 5.52 -3.17
CA ILE A 41 -5.19 4.37 -2.50
C ILE A 41 -5.95 4.77 -1.25
N GLN A 42 -5.50 5.82 -0.54
CA GLN A 42 -6.18 6.29 0.67
C GLN A 42 -7.55 6.88 0.35
N GLU A 43 -7.68 7.59 -0.77
CA GLU A 43 -8.96 8.07 -1.26
C GLU A 43 -9.84 6.93 -1.76
N LYS A 44 -9.28 5.96 -2.50
CA LYS A 44 -10.02 4.81 -3.03
C LYS A 44 -10.65 3.93 -1.95
N TYR A 45 -9.92 3.63 -0.87
CA TYR A 45 -10.36 2.68 0.16
C TYR A 45 -10.80 3.35 1.48
N GLY A 46 -10.47 4.62 1.68
CA GLY A 46 -10.79 5.38 2.89
C GLY A 46 -10.03 4.91 4.14
N GLY A 47 -10.31 5.58 5.25
CA GLY A 47 -9.69 5.29 6.55
C GLY A 47 -8.24 5.79 6.68
N SER A 48 -7.47 5.11 7.55
CA SER A 48 -6.05 5.40 7.73
C SER A 48 -5.23 4.92 6.53
N LYS A 49 -4.03 5.47 6.33
CA LYS A 49 -3.12 5.04 5.25
C LYS A 49 -2.84 3.54 5.32
N GLY A 50 -2.61 3.03 6.52
CA GLY A 50 -2.36 1.62 6.76
C GLY A 50 -3.56 0.74 6.41
N LYS A 51 -4.78 1.16 6.78
CA LYS A 51 -6.00 0.43 6.42
C LYS A 51 -6.22 0.43 4.91
N ALA A 52 -5.99 1.56 4.24
CA ALA A 52 -6.09 1.66 2.79
C ALA A 52 -5.04 0.79 2.08
N LEU A 53 -3.80 0.74 2.59
CA LEU A 53 -2.75 -0.13 2.07
C LEU A 53 -3.11 -1.61 2.21
N GLN A 54 -3.70 -2.01 3.34
CA GLN A 54 -4.19 -3.38 3.54
C GLN A 54 -5.28 -3.74 2.53
N ALA A 55 -6.24 -2.84 2.33
CA ALA A 55 -7.30 -3.04 1.34
C ALA A 55 -6.75 -3.12 -0.09
N PHE A 56 -5.74 -2.31 -0.43
CA PHE A 56 -5.05 -2.39 -1.72
C PHE A 56 -4.40 -3.77 -1.93
N VAL A 57 -3.66 -4.27 -0.94
CA VAL A 57 -3.00 -5.60 -0.99
C VAL A 57 -4.00 -6.74 -1.18
N ASP A 58 -5.18 -6.62 -0.58
CA ASP A 58 -6.21 -7.67 -0.61
C ASP A 58 -7.05 -7.67 -1.90
N ASN A 59 -7.16 -6.54 -2.60
CA ASN A 59 -8.10 -6.37 -3.72
C ASN A 59 -7.47 -6.11 -5.08
N GLU A 60 -6.20 -5.70 -5.14
CA GLU A 60 -5.53 -5.39 -6.41
C GLU A 60 -4.72 -6.56 -6.97
N PRO A 61 -4.47 -6.58 -8.29
CA PRO A 61 -3.58 -7.54 -8.91
C PRO A 61 -2.20 -7.57 -8.26
N ASP A 62 -1.65 -8.77 -8.08
CA ASP A 62 -0.36 -8.99 -7.41
C ASP A 62 0.79 -8.18 -8.02
N GLU A 63 0.74 -7.91 -9.33
CA GLU A 63 1.71 -7.05 -10.01
C GLU A 63 1.71 -5.61 -9.46
N LEU A 64 0.54 -5.03 -9.22
CA LEU A 64 0.42 -3.69 -8.66
C LEU A 64 0.80 -3.67 -7.18
N VAL A 65 0.42 -4.70 -6.44
CA VAL A 65 0.79 -4.89 -5.02
C VAL A 65 2.32 -4.95 -4.88
N LEU A 66 2.97 -5.80 -5.68
CA LEU A 66 4.41 -5.96 -5.67
C LEU A 66 5.12 -4.67 -6.12
N LYS A 67 4.62 -4.00 -7.17
CA LYS A 67 5.17 -2.72 -7.62
C LYS A 67 5.16 -1.67 -6.51
N LEU A 68 4.01 -1.47 -5.86
CA LEU A 68 3.89 -0.47 -4.79
C LEU A 68 4.80 -0.83 -3.60
N ALA A 69 4.84 -2.12 -3.21
CA ALA A 69 5.70 -2.58 -2.13
C ALA A 69 7.19 -2.34 -2.43
N LEU A 70 7.65 -2.60 -3.66
CA LEU A 70 9.03 -2.35 -4.08
C LEU A 70 9.35 -0.85 -4.12
N ASP A 71 8.42 -0.02 -4.58
CA ASP A 71 8.62 1.44 -4.60
C ASP A 71 8.70 1.99 -3.16
N LEU A 72 7.94 1.45 -2.20
CA LEU A 72 7.99 1.85 -0.78
C LEU A 72 9.32 1.51 -0.08
N LEU A 73 10.14 0.61 -0.66
CA LEU A 73 11.46 0.25 -0.14
C LEU A 73 12.60 1.14 -0.67
N ARG A 74 12.33 1.98 -1.67
CA ARG A 74 13.31 2.89 -2.28
C ARG A 74 13.37 4.20 -1.54
#